data_AF-A0A1V6SED3-F1
#
_entry.id   AF-A0A1V6SED3-F1
#
_cell.length_a   1.000
_cell.length_b   1.000
_cell.length_c   1.000
_cell.angle_alpha   90.00
_cell.angle_beta   90.00
_cell.angle_gamma   90.00
#
_symmetry.space_group_name_H-M   'P 1'
#
loop_
_entity.id
_entity.type
_entity.pdbx_description
1 polymer ?
#
loop_
_entity_poly.entity_id
_entity_poly.type
_entity_poly.pdbx_seq_one_letter_code
_entity_poly.pdbx_strand_id
1 'polypeptide(L)'
;MPYELPTTPKERITAARGYKAALQNDRVSVEAKDHAREMLLKLNEEEARQELGEESGHVPYHRHQQRSYENERPSSPEGIIGAARGYKAAIHNPLVSEEGKEHAWNMLEQMDDEEARQELYHQDDRPKDPVRVEAGLKAAQKNPLVSEDGHRRATEQLRDMEG
;
A
#
# COMPACT_ATOMS: atom_id res chain seq x y z
N MET A 1 -28.80 -34.43 17.06
CA MET A 1 -27.65 -33.77 17.69
C MET A 1 -27.91 -32.28 17.62
N PRO A 2 -28.09 -31.54 18.73
CA PRO A 2 -28.12 -30.08 18.65
C PRO A 2 -26.75 -29.60 18.16
N TYR A 3 -26.73 -28.76 17.12
CA TYR A 3 -25.50 -28.11 16.67
C TYR A 3 -25.09 -27.09 17.74
N GLU A 4 -23.95 -27.33 18.39
CA GLU A 4 -23.35 -26.34 19.28
C GLU A 4 -22.83 -25.19 18.42
N LEU A 5 -23.23 -23.97 18.78
CA LEU A 5 -22.74 -22.78 18.10
C LEU A 5 -21.24 -22.60 18.40
N PRO A 6 -20.41 -22.26 17.39
CA PRO A 6 -19.01 -21.98 17.62
C PRO A 6 -18.87 -20.81 18.59
N THR A 7 -18.01 -20.98 19.60
CA THR A 7 -17.88 -20.04 20.71
C THR A 7 -16.76 -19.04 20.48
N THR A 8 -15.71 -19.41 19.76
CA THR A 8 -14.58 -18.50 19.51
C THR A 8 -14.85 -17.58 18.32
N PRO A 9 -14.37 -16.31 18.33
CA PRO A 9 -14.60 -15.37 17.23
C PRO A 9 -14.12 -15.91 15.88
N LYS A 10 -12.96 -16.58 15.87
CA LYS A 10 -12.37 -17.20 14.67
C LYS A 10 -13.25 -18.30 14.10
N GLU A 11 -13.84 -19.14 14.94
CA GLU A 11 -14.74 -20.20 14.50
C GLU A 11 -16.07 -19.63 14.00
N ARG A 12 -16.60 -18.57 14.64
CA ARG A 12 -17.80 -17.87 14.16
C ARG A 12 -17.60 -17.30 12.75
N ILE A 13 -16.47 -16.66 12.49
CA ILE A 13 -16.10 -16.15 11.16
C ILE A 13 -15.97 -17.29 10.15
N THR A 14 -15.32 -18.38 10.55
CA THR A 14 -15.10 -19.55 9.66
C THR A 14 -16.43 -20.23 9.31
N ALA A 15 -17.30 -20.43 10.29
CA ALA A 15 -18.64 -20.99 10.10
C ALA A 15 -19.51 -20.07 9.22
N ALA A 16 -19.46 -18.75 9.44
CA ALA A 16 -20.19 -17.78 8.63
C ALA A 16 -19.77 -17.84 7.15
N ARG A 17 -18.46 -18.00 6.87
CA ARG A 17 -17.99 -18.23 5.49
C ARG A 17 -18.59 -19.49 4.87
N GLY A 18 -18.66 -20.59 5.62
CA GLY A 18 -19.29 -21.84 5.18
C GLY A 18 -20.78 -21.67 4.86
N TYR A 19 -21.53 -21.00 5.72
CA TYR A 19 -22.96 -20.74 5.50
C TYR A 19 -23.20 -19.81 4.30
N LYS A 20 -22.37 -18.78 4.11
CA LYS A 20 -22.41 -17.93 2.90
C LYS A 20 -22.15 -18.72 1.62
N ALA A 21 -21.21 -19.67 1.64
CA ALA A 21 -20.96 -20.55 0.50
C ALA A 21 -22.16 -21.46 0.21
N ALA A 22 -22.84 -21.98 1.24
CA ALA A 22 -24.04 -22.80 1.08
C ALA A 22 -25.19 -22.02 0.42
N LEU A 23 -25.34 -20.72 0.71
CA LEU A 23 -26.36 -19.87 0.08
C LEU A 23 -26.14 -19.71 -1.43
N GLN A 24 -24.88 -19.63 -1.85
CA GLN A 24 -24.48 -19.46 -3.25
C GLN A 24 -24.45 -20.78 -4.04
N ASN A 25 -24.62 -21.91 -3.38
CA ASN A 25 -24.59 -23.22 -4.03
C ASN A 25 -26.00 -23.64 -4.48
N ASP A 26 -26.17 -23.86 -5.79
CA ASP A 26 -27.44 -24.28 -6.39
C ASP A 26 -27.87 -25.70 -5.99
N ARG A 27 -26.95 -26.53 -5.49
CA ARG A 27 -27.23 -27.89 -5.03
C ARG A 27 -27.77 -27.96 -3.60
N VAL A 28 -27.87 -26.83 -2.91
CA VAL A 28 -28.37 -26.76 -1.53
C VAL A 28 -29.87 -26.47 -1.54
N SER A 29 -30.64 -27.21 -0.74
CA SER A 29 -32.10 -27.05 -0.67
C SER A 29 -32.50 -25.68 -0.09
N VAL A 30 -33.74 -25.25 -0.36
CA VAL A 30 -34.25 -23.97 0.13
C VAL A 30 -34.27 -23.95 1.66
N GLU A 31 -34.70 -25.03 2.30
CA GLU A 31 -34.74 -25.18 3.76
C GLU A 31 -33.33 -25.08 4.37
N ALA A 32 -32.33 -25.68 3.72
CA ALA A 32 -30.94 -25.58 4.15
C ALA A 32 -30.38 -24.17 3.98
N LYS A 33 -30.80 -23.43 2.96
CA LYS A 33 -30.46 -22.01 2.78
C LYS A 33 -31.14 -21.13 3.84
N ASP A 34 -32.39 -21.38 4.19
CA ASP A 34 -33.07 -20.65 5.25
C ASP A 34 -32.40 -20.86 6.61
N HIS A 35 -32.04 -22.11 6.93
CA HIS A 35 -31.24 -22.41 8.11
C HIS A 35 -29.88 -21.71 8.08
N ALA A 36 -29.19 -21.68 6.92
CA ALA A 36 -27.93 -20.97 6.77
C ALA A 36 -28.07 -19.45 7.04
N ARG A 37 -29.18 -18.82 6.63
CA ARG A 37 -29.47 -17.41 6.94
C ARG A 37 -29.66 -17.17 8.43
N GLU A 38 -30.41 -18.05 9.10
CA GLU A 38 -30.62 -17.97 10.55
C GLU A 38 -29.30 -18.11 11.32
N MET A 39 -28.45 -19.06 10.90
CA MET A 39 -27.14 -19.25 11.50
C MET A 39 -26.21 -18.05 11.27
N LEU A 40 -26.25 -17.41 10.10
CA LEU A 40 -25.46 -16.20 9.85
C LEU A 40 -25.82 -15.04 10.79
N LEU A 41 -27.10 -14.88 11.14
CA LEU A 41 -27.53 -13.88 12.12
C LEU A 41 -27.02 -14.23 13.53
N LYS A 42 -27.12 -15.50 13.93
CA LYS A 42 -26.66 -15.98 15.24
C LYS A 42 -25.14 -15.88 15.42
N LEU A 43 -24.38 -16.09 14.34
CA LEU A 43 -22.92 -16.07 14.38
C LEU A 43 -22.33 -14.65 14.48
N ASN A 44 -23.12 -13.63 14.11
CA ASN A 44 -22.73 -12.22 14.09
C ASN A 44 -21.28 -11.99 13.65
N GLU A 45 -20.99 -12.24 12.37
CA GLU A 45 -19.62 -12.22 11.84
C GLU A 45 -18.93 -10.86 12.08
N GLU A 46 -19.68 -9.76 12.09
CA GLU A 46 -19.13 -8.42 12.32
C GLU A 46 -18.63 -8.26 13.75
N GLU A 47 -19.42 -8.65 14.74
CA GLU A 47 -19.03 -8.67 16.16
C GLU A 47 -17.83 -9.61 16.37
N ALA A 48 -17.85 -10.80 15.75
CA ALA A 48 -16.71 -11.72 15.78
C ALA A 48 -15.43 -11.14 15.18
N ARG A 49 -15.52 -10.33 14.12
CA ARG A 49 -14.37 -9.64 13.52
C ARG A 49 -13.84 -8.51 14.41
N GLN A 50 -14.73 -7.83 15.14
CA GLN A 50 -14.35 -6.81 16.11
C GLN A 50 -13.60 -7.43 17.28
N GLU A 51 -14.16 -8.48 17.91
CA GLU A 51 -13.51 -9.23 18.99
C GLU A 51 -12.12 -9.75 18.59
N LEU A 52 -11.99 -10.35 17.40
CA LEU A 52 -10.71 -10.86 16.91
C LEU A 52 -9.68 -9.74 16.63
N GLY A 53 -10.16 -8.58 16.18
CA GLY A 53 -9.33 -7.40 15.92
C GLY A 53 -8.79 -6.74 17.20
N GLU A 54 -9.51 -6.87 18.31
CA GLU A 54 -9.08 -6.42 19.64
C GLU A 54 -8.08 -7.38 20.28
N GLU A 55 -8.26 -8.69 20.12
CA GLU A 55 -7.41 -9.72 20.74
C GLU A 55 -6.03 -9.85 20.06
N SER A 56 -5.94 -9.65 18.74
CA SER A 56 -4.71 -9.93 18.00
C SER A 56 -3.66 -8.81 18.01
N GLY A 57 -4.01 -7.58 18.41
CA GLY A 57 -3.14 -6.38 18.26
C GLY A 57 -2.65 -6.12 16.83
N HIS A 58 -3.09 -6.94 15.86
CA HIS A 58 -2.67 -6.93 14.48
C HIS A 58 -3.65 -6.03 13.75
N VAL A 59 -3.22 -4.80 13.51
CA VAL A 59 -3.85 -3.93 12.52
C VAL A 59 -3.91 -4.72 11.21
N PRO A 60 -5.12 -5.02 10.70
CA PRO A 60 -5.22 -5.68 9.41
C PRO A 60 -4.51 -4.78 8.40
N TYR A 61 -3.60 -5.33 7.59
CA TYR A 61 -3.00 -4.63 6.46
C TYR A 61 -4.03 -4.13 5.41
N HIS A 62 -5.33 -4.26 5.69
CA HIS A 62 -6.44 -3.76 4.89
C HIS A 62 -7.39 -2.85 5.70
N ARG A 63 -6.97 -2.32 6.86
CA ARG A 63 -7.62 -1.17 7.52
C ARG A 63 -7.10 0.15 6.94
N HIS A 64 -7.01 0.24 5.62
CA HIS A 64 -7.64 1.39 5.00
C HIS A 64 -9.13 1.09 5.15
N GLN A 65 -9.73 1.43 6.30
CA GLN A 65 -10.73 2.50 6.31
C GLN A 65 -11.36 2.63 4.92
N GLN A 66 -12.68 2.57 4.89
CA GLN A 66 -13.43 3.49 4.07
C GLN A 66 -12.91 4.90 4.41
N ARG A 67 -11.72 5.26 3.91
CA ARG A 67 -11.39 6.60 3.56
C ARG A 67 -12.41 6.79 2.47
N SER A 68 -13.53 7.40 2.86
CA SER A 68 -14.35 8.12 1.93
C SER A 68 -13.37 8.70 0.91
N TYR A 69 -13.55 8.35 -0.35
CA TYR A 69 -12.92 9.06 -1.44
C TYR A 69 -13.54 10.47 -1.47
N GLU A 70 -13.53 11.16 -0.34
CA GLU A 70 -13.59 12.59 -0.30
C GLU A 70 -12.29 13.01 -0.98
N ASN A 71 -12.46 13.88 -1.97
CA ASN A 71 -11.43 14.51 -2.79
C ASN A 71 -10.47 15.35 -1.94
N GLU A 72 -9.90 14.79 -0.89
CA GLU A 72 -8.85 15.43 -0.13
C GLU A 72 -7.57 15.28 -0.94
N ARG A 73 -7.20 16.37 -1.61
CA ARG A 73 -5.86 16.51 -2.16
C ARG A 73 -4.86 16.08 -1.08
N PRO A 74 -3.88 15.21 -1.40
CA PRO A 74 -2.86 14.85 -0.44
C PRO A 74 -2.17 16.14 0.04
N SER A 75 -2.15 16.32 1.36
CA SER A 75 -1.62 17.55 1.98
C SER A 75 -0.21 17.38 2.53
N SER A 76 0.27 16.14 2.75
CA SER A 76 1.66 15.90 3.13
C SER A 76 2.54 15.73 1.88
N PRO A 77 3.83 16.12 1.95
CA PRO A 77 4.77 15.98 0.85
C PRO A 77 4.86 14.54 0.32
N GLU A 78 4.90 13.54 1.19
CA GLU A 78 4.92 12.12 0.82
C GLU A 78 3.64 11.73 0.07
N GLY A 79 2.49 12.25 0.52
CA GLY A 79 1.20 12.02 -0.13
C GLY A 79 1.16 12.63 -1.54
N ILE A 80 1.68 13.85 -1.71
CA ILE A 80 1.74 14.54 -3.00
C ILE A 80 2.65 13.76 -3.97
N ILE A 81 3.84 13.36 -3.52
CA ILE A 81 4.78 12.56 -4.32
C ILE A 81 4.16 11.21 -4.71
N GLY A 82 3.49 10.55 -3.77
CA GLY A 82 2.81 9.27 -3.99
C GLY A 82 1.68 9.38 -5.02
N ALA A 83 0.83 10.40 -4.88
CA ALA A 83 -0.26 10.65 -5.82
C ALA A 83 0.26 10.98 -7.22
N ALA A 84 1.25 11.87 -7.32
CA ALA A 84 1.89 12.20 -8.59
C ALA A 84 2.50 10.96 -9.26
N ARG A 85 3.14 10.07 -8.49
CA ARG A 85 3.64 8.79 -9.03
C ARG A 85 2.51 7.91 -9.55
N GLY A 86 1.39 7.84 -8.83
CA GLY A 86 0.20 7.10 -9.25
C GLY A 86 -0.38 7.63 -10.56
N TYR A 87 -0.54 8.94 -10.70
CA TYR A 87 -1.04 9.56 -11.93
C TYR A 87 -0.08 9.38 -13.10
N LYS A 88 1.24 9.53 -12.89
CA LYS A 88 2.26 9.22 -13.91
C LYS A 88 2.15 7.76 -14.37
N ALA A 89 1.92 6.83 -13.45
CA ALA A 89 1.71 5.43 -13.81
C ALA A 89 0.41 5.21 -14.60
N ALA A 90 -0.68 5.89 -14.24
CA ALA A 90 -1.96 5.79 -14.94
C ALA A 90 -1.86 6.26 -16.40
N ILE A 91 -1.12 7.34 -16.66
CA ILE A 91 -0.87 7.87 -18.01
C ILE A 91 -0.20 6.84 -18.92
N HIS A 92 0.76 6.08 -18.40
CA HIS A 92 1.51 5.08 -19.16
C HIS A 92 0.84 3.71 -19.22
N ASN A 93 -0.21 3.47 -18.44
CA ASN A 93 -0.87 2.17 -18.38
C ASN A 93 -1.81 1.99 -19.59
N PRO A 94 -1.60 0.99 -20.46
CA PRO A 94 -2.47 0.74 -21.62
C PRO A 94 -3.89 0.30 -21.23
N LEU A 95 -4.10 -0.15 -20.00
CA LEU A 95 -5.42 -0.58 -19.49
C LEU A 95 -6.26 0.58 -18.93
N VAL A 96 -5.70 1.79 -18.84
CA VAL A 96 -6.42 2.98 -18.39
C VAL A 96 -7.07 3.66 -19.60
N SER A 97 -8.32 4.10 -19.44
CA SER A 97 -9.06 4.80 -20.51
C SER A 97 -8.46 6.17 -20.81
N GLU A 98 -8.74 6.72 -21.98
CA GLU A 98 -8.23 8.04 -22.36
C GLU A 98 -8.73 9.14 -21.43
N GLU A 99 -10.00 9.07 -20.99
CA GLU A 99 -10.56 10.00 -20.00
C GLU A 99 -9.84 9.88 -18.65
N GLY A 100 -9.45 8.67 -18.25
CA GLY A 100 -8.68 8.43 -17.03
C GLY A 100 -7.27 9.02 -17.11
N LYS A 101 -6.64 8.98 -18.29
CA LYS A 101 -5.33 9.59 -18.53
C LYS A 101 -5.42 11.11 -18.56
N GLU A 102 -6.43 11.67 -19.23
CA GLU A 102 -6.68 13.12 -19.24
C GLU A 102 -6.90 13.66 -17.82
N HIS A 103 -7.69 12.95 -17.02
CA HIS A 103 -7.84 13.27 -15.61
C HIS A 103 -6.49 13.22 -14.85
N ALA A 104 -5.67 12.19 -15.08
CA ALA A 104 -4.36 12.08 -14.46
C ALA A 104 -3.41 13.24 -14.85
N TRP A 105 -3.46 13.72 -16.11
CA TRP A 105 -2.75 14.90 -16.55
C TRP A 105 -3.20 16.16 -15.80
N ASN A 106 -4.51 16.41 -15.75
CA ASN A 106 -5.08 17.56 -15.04
C ASN A 106 -4.74 17.55 -13.55
N MET A 107 -4.65 16.37 -12.93
CA MET A 107 -4.24 16.23 -11.52
C MET A 107 -2.75 16.48 -11.33
N LEU A 108 -1.90 16.05 -12.27
CA LEU A 108 -0.46 16.32 -12.21
C LEU A 108 -0.12 17.80 -12.38
N GLU A 109 -0.80 18.53 -13.27
CA GLU A 109 -0.59 19.98 -13.40
C GLU A 109 -0.97 20.75 -12.14
N GLN A 110 -1.91 20.20 -11.39
CA GLN A 110 -2.44 20.75 -10.15
C GLN A 110 -1.60 20.43 -8.91
N MET A 111 -0.69 19.47 -9.01
CA MET A 111 0.15 18.98 -7.93
C MET A 111 1.60 19.41 -8.18
N ASP A 112 2.17 20.19 -7.27
CA ASP A 112 3.60 20.48 -7.30
C ASP A 112 4.39 19.34 -6.63
N ASP A 113 4.63 18.27 -7.38
CA ASP A 113 5.40 17.12 -6.88
C ASP A 113 6.89 17.43 -6.71
N GLU A 114 7.37 18.52 -7.30
CA GLU A 114 8.76 18.97 -7.15
C GLU A 114 8.95 19.76 -5.86
N GLU A 115 8.06 20.70 -5.53
CA GLU A 115 8.04 21.39 -4.24
C GLU A 115 7.88 20.41 -3.08
N ALA A 116 7.00 19.41 -3.22
CA ALA A 116 6.85 18.35 -2.24
C ALA A 116 8.13 17.49 -2.08
N ARG A 117 8.84 17.18 -3.18
CA ARG A 117 10.14 16.51 -3.10
C ARG A 117 11.16 17.37 -2.39
N GLN A 118 11.21 18.64 -2.73
CA GLN A 118 12.08 19.61 -2.11
C GLN A 118 11.82 19.64 -0.59
N GLU A 119 10.59 19.87 -0.14
CA GLU A 119 10.25 19.88 1.28
C GLU A 119 10.64 18.58 2.01
N LEU A 120 10.38 17.43 1.38
CA LEU A 120 10.67 16.13 1.98
C LEU A 120 12.18 15.83 2.05
N TYR A 121 12.93 16.18 1.01
CA TYR A 121 14.35 15.82 0.88
C TYR A 121 15.32 16.95 1.28
N HIS A 122 14.86 18.19 1.46
CA HIS A 122 15.67 19.29 2.02
C HIS A 122 15.93 19.15 3.51
N GLN A 123 15.24 18.26 4.23
CA GLN A 123 15.62 17.91 5.60
C GLN A 123 16.97 17.17 5.69
N ASP A 124 17.53 16.73 4.55
CA ASP A 124 18.82 16.02 4.47
C ASP A 124 19.99 16.92 4.03
N ASP A 125 19.94 18.22 4.34
CA ASP A 125 21.16 19.06 4.45
C ASP A 125 22.11 18.60 5.57
N ARG A 126 21.75 17.52 6.28
CA ARG A 126 22.68 16.80 7.15
C ARG A 126 23.92 16.42 6.34
N PRO A 127 25.12 16.83 6.77
CA PRO A 127 26.34 16.48 6.07
C PRO A 127 26.39 14.95 5.97
N LYS A 128 26.46 14.46 4.72
CA LYS A 128 26.59 13.02 4.46
C LYS A 128 27.81 12.50 5.21
N ASP A 129 27.69 11.32 5.79
CA ASP A 129 28.81 10.66 6.46
C ASP A 129 29.97 10.49 5.46
N PRO A 130 31.12 11.15 5.68
CA PRO A 130 32.23 11.15 4.73
C PRO A 130 32.75 9.73 4.47
N VAL A 131 32.73 8.85 5.47
CA VAL A 131 33.18 7.45 5.33
C VAL A 131 32.25 6.69 4.39
N ARG A 132 30.93 6.94 4.48
CA ARG A 132 29.96 6.30 3.57
C ARG A 132 30.04 6.85 2.15
N VAL A 133 30.27 8.16 2.01
CA VAL A 133 30.48 8.79 0.70
C VAL A 133 31.73 8.22 0.03
N GLU A 134 32.85 8.18 0.75
CA GLU A 134 34.11 7.60 0.26
C GLU A 134 33.93 6.13 -0.15
N ALA A 135 33.27 5.31 0.68
CA ALA A 135 32.98 3.93 0.36
C ALA A 135 32.12 3.78 -0.90
N GLY A 136 31.11 4.64 -1.08
CA GLY A 136 30.26 4.67 -2.27
C GLY A 136 31.03 5.05 -3.54
N LEU A 137 31.91 6.05 -3.46
CA LEU A 137 32.75 6.46 -4.59
C LEU A 137 33.78 5.37 -4.95
N LYS A 138 34.36 4.69 -3.95
CA LYS A 138 35.26 3.54 -4.17
C LYS A 138 34.52 2.36 -4.79
N ALA A 139 33.26 2.13 -4.43
CA ALA A 139 32.42 1.13 -5.05
C ALA A 139 32.08 1.49 -6.51
N ALA A 140 31.77 2.76 -6.79
CA ALA A 140 31.55 3.25 -8.15
C ALA A 140 32.77 3.04 -9.04
N GLN A 141 33.99 3.25 -8.55
CA GLN A 141 35.22 2.96 -9.30
C GLN A 141 35.38 1.50 -9.73
N LYS A 142 34.85 0.56 -8.94
CA LYS A 142 35.00 -0.89 -9.20
C LYS A 142 33.83 -1.51 -9.94
N ASN A 143 32.72 -0.78 -10.09
CA ASN A 143 31.51 -1.30 -10.70
C ASN A 143 31.57 -1.15 -12.23
N PRO A 144 31.62 -2.25 -13.01
CA PRO A 144 31.70 -2.19 -14.47
C PRO A 144 30.43 -1.65 -15.15
N LEU A 145 29.32 -1.50 -14.41
CA LEU A 145 28.07 -0.93 -14.90
C LEU A 145 28.04 0.61 -14.81
N VAL A 146 29.05 1.23 -14.20
CA VAL A 146 29.18 2.68 -14.13
C VAL A 146 29.78 3.19 -15.45
N SER A 147 29.35 4.36 -15.89
CA SER A 147 29.90 4.98 -17.11
C SER A 147 31.31 5.51 -16.88
N GLU A 148 32.09 5.67 -17.96
CA GLU A 148 33.42 6.28 -17.92
C GLU A 148 33.41 7.67 -17.23
N ASP A 149 32.41 8.49 -17.55
CA ASP A 149 32.22 9.79 -16.88
C ASP A 149 31.90 9.64 -15.39
N GLY A 150 31.15 8.59 -15.01
CA GLY A 150 30.88 8.26 -13.61
C GLY A 150 32.15 7.84 -12.86
N HIS A 151 33.00 7.02 -13.47
CA HIS A 151 34.30 6.63 -12.93
C HIS A 151 35.22 7.83 -12.73
N ARG A 152 35.29 8.73 -13.73
CA ARG A 152 36.11 9.96 -13.66
C ARG A 152 35.67 10.86 -12.50
N ARG A 153 34.37 11.16 -12.41
CA ARG A 153 33.82 11.98 -11.32
C ARG A 153 34.05 11.37 -9.95
N ALA A 154 33.87 10.05 -9.81
CA ALA A 154 34.12 9.36 -8.55
C ALA A 154 35.60 9.45 -8.14
N THR A 155 36.51 9.44 -9.11
CA THR A 155 37.96 9.59 -8.87
C THR A 155 38.32 11.00 -8.44
N GLU A 156 37.79 12.02 -9.11
CA GLU A 156 38.00 13.43 -8.75
C GLU A 156 37.49 13.70 -7.33
N GLN A 157 36.26 13.27 -7.03
CA GLN A 157 35.64 13.52 -5.73
C GLN A 157 36.31 12.75 -4.58
N LEU A 158 36.91 11.58 -4.84
CA LEU A 158 37.74 10.90 -3.84
C LEU A 158 39.03 11.64 -3.54
N ARG A 159 39.68 12.22 -4.57
CA ARG A 159 40.89 13.04 -4.37
C ARG A 159 40.59 14.28 -3.53
N ASP A 160 39.45 14.92 -3.77
CA ASP A 160 39.02 16.10 -3.01
C ASP A 160 38.69 15.77 -1.54
N MET A 161 38.36 14.52 -1.23
CA MET A 161 38.08 14.05 0.14
C MET A 161 39.32 13.52 0.88
N GLU A 162 40.33 13.02 0.14
CA GLU A 162 41.58 12.49 0.71
C GLU A 162 42.66 13.57 0.92
N GLY A 163 42.45 14.80 0.39
CA GLY A 163 43.33 15.96 0.54
C GLY A 163 42.96 16.88 1.70
#